data_AF-A0A7U6GIR7-F1
#
_entry.id   AF-A0A7U6GIR7-F1
#
_cell.length_a   1.000
_cell.length_b   1.000
_cell.length_c   1.000
_cell.angle_alpha   90.00
_cell.angle_beta   90.00
_cell.angle_gamma   90.00
#
_symmetry.space_group_name_H-M   'P 1'
#
loop_
_entity.id
_entity.type
_entity.pdbx_description
1 polymer ?
#
loop_
_entity_poly.entity_id
_entity_poly.type
_entity_poly.pdbx_seq_one_letter_code
_entity_poly.pdbx_strand_id
1 'polypeptide(L)'
;MKLRKPVHASLAACSLILLAPVALAQGLSLQELPKKMGVAIQGRAPAAIHAATEKGLYVSRDQGKTWTISYPYRLPATTVASTPDGAIYAFMAGKGLLRIQGEERMWTPISNKLGAQVLTHLSGSATNPGQLAGLNQFGRIIVSNDGGANWQRLPSDYKPLTEAGKRGKKIFTQRCQSCHGVDGVGETFTTQALTDKNYISAPALDDSAHAWHHTDDALVKTILDGSPRTEKMRAWKKEGVTEEDARDLVAYIKSLWGQRALDCQGPKHMQCGK
;
A
#
# COMPACT_ATOMS: atom_id res chain seq x y z
N MET A 1 28.02 41.64 80.71
CA MET A 1 27.21 42.01 79.52
C MET A 1 27.61 41.09 78.37
N LYS A 2 26.90 39.97 78.15
CA LYS A 2 27.22 38.96 77.11
C LYS A 2 26.10 38.97 76.07
N LEU A 3 26.42 39.38 74.84
CA LEU A 3 25.53 39.40 73.68
C LEU A 3 25.26 37.97 73.19
N ARG A 4 23.98 37.58 73.10
CA ARG A 4 23.53 36.36 72.42
C ARG A 4 23.45 36.64 70.91
N LYS A 5 24.07 35.78 70.09
CA LYS A 5 23.87 35.76 68.62
C LYS A 5 22.56 35.02 68.29
N PRO A 6 21.81 35.43 67.25
CA PRO A 6 20.62 34.69 66.82
C PRO A 6 21.04 33.47 65.97
N VAL A 7 20.37 32.34 66.19
CA VAL A 7 20.45 31.16 65.34
C VAL A 7 19.47 31.36 64.18
N HIS A 8 19.95 31.36 62.94
CA HIS A 8 19.09 31.35 61.75
C HIS A 8 18.70 29.90 61.44
N ALA A 9 17.42 29.57 61.58
CA ALA A 9 16.86 28.33 61.09
C ALA A 9 16.64 28.45 59.58
N SER A 10 17.44 27.74 58.79
CA SER A 10 17.25 27.64 57.34
C SER A 10 16.15 26.60 57.07
N LEU A 11 14.96 27.07 56.67
CA LEU A 11 13.90 26.20 56.15
C LEU A 11 14.30 25.74 54.74
N ALA A 12 14.69 24.47 54.61
CA ALA A 12 14.81 23.82 53.31
C ALA A 12 13.40 23.61 52.73
N ALA A 13 13.04 24.41 51.72
CA ALA A 13 11.82 24.20 50.95
C ALA A 13 11.99 22.93 50.10
N CYS A 14 11.37 21.83 50.54
CA CYS A 14 11.23 20.62 49.74
C CYS A 14 10.17 20.91 48.66
N SER A 15 10.61 21.34 47.47
CA SER A 15 9.73 21.47 46.31
C SER A 15 9.25 20.09 45.89
N LEU A 16 8.06 19.68 46.34
CA LEU A 16 7.31 18.61 45.69
C LEU A 16 6.97 19.08 44.28
N ILE A 17 7.66 18.55 43.28
CA ILE A 17 7.21 18.62 41.90
C ILE A 17 5.99 17.68 41.83
N LEU A 18 4.78 18.26 41.88
CA LEU A 18 3.57 17.55 41.47
C LEU A 18 3.71 17.22 39.98
N LEU A 19 4.12 16.00 39.66
CA LEU A 19 3.85 15.42 38.35
C LEU A 19 2.33 15.23 38.26
N ALA A 20 1.65 16.17 37.59
CA ALA A 20 0.26 15.93 37.20
C ALA A 20 0.22 14.61 36.41
N PRO A 21 -0.69 13.67 36.73
CA PRO A 21 -0.83 12.48 35.92
C PRO A 21 -1.14 12.91 34.49
N VAL A 22 -0.27 12.53 33.54
CA VAL A 22 -0.57 12.68 32.12
C VAL A 22 -1.86 11.90 31.91
N ALA A 23 -2.96 12.61 31.63
CA ALA A 23 -4.22 11.97 31.31
C ALA A 23 -3.97 11.04 30.12
N LEU A 24 -4.03 9.72 30.35
CA LEU A 24 -4.01 8.75 29.27
C LEU A 24 -5.17 9.13 28.35
N ALA A 25 -4.86 9.46 27.09
CA ALA A 25 -5.88 9.73 26.10
C ALA A 25 -6.90 8.57 26.13
N GLN A 26 -8.13 8.88 26.52
CA GLN A 26 -9.17 7.87 26.62
C GLN A 26 -9.36 7.26 25.23
N GLY A 27 -9.32 5.94 25.14
CA GLY A 27 -9.50 5.22 23.88
C GLY A 27 -10.88 5.50 23.28
N LEU A 28 -11.00 5.35 21.97
CA LEU A 28 -12.28 5.51 21.27
C LEU A 28 -13.21 4.32 21.58
N SER A 29 -14.50 4.59 21.64
CA SER A 29 -15.53 3.55 21.54
C SER A 29 -15.62 2.97 20.12
N LEU A 30 -16.32 1.85 19.98
CA LEU A 30 -16.59 1.24 18.66
C LEU A 30 -17.36 2.19 17.72
N GLN A 31 -18.27 3.02 18.25
CA GLN A 31 -19.07 3.96 17.46
C GLN A 31 -18.22 5.14 16.95
N GLU A 32 -17.24 5.58 17.74
CA GLU A 32 -16.35 6.70 17.39
C GLU A 32 -15.24 6.31 16.41
N LEU A 33 -14.98 5.01 16.24
CA LEU A 33 -14.01 4.55 15.25
C LEU A 33 -14.40 4.99 13.82
N PRO A 34 -13.43 5.45 13.01
CA PRO A 34 -13.62 5.74 11.59
C PRO A 34 -14.20 4.55 10.81
N LYS A 35 -14.59 4.77 9.55
CA LYS A 35 -15.14 3.69 8.71
C LYS A 35 -14.21 2.48 8.72
N LYS A 36 -14.74 1.35 9.20
CA LYS A 36 -14.02 0.09 9.34
C LYS A 36 -13.97 -0.60 7.98
N MET A 37 -12.80 -1.05 7.61
CA MET A 37 -12.51 -1.72 6.34
C MET A 37 -12.14 -3.20 6.54
N GLY A 38 -11.66 -3.56 7.73
CA GLY A 38 -11.37 -4.95 8.10
C GLY A 38 -11.23 -5.11 9.60
N VAL A 39 -11.38 -6.35 10.07
CA VAL A 39 -11.22 -6.72 11.47
C VAL A 39 -10.54 -8.09 11.57
N ALA A 40 -9.67 -8.25 12.55
CA ALA A 40 -8.96 -9.50 12.81
C ALA A 40 -8.80 -9.74 14.31
N ILE A 41 -8.81 -11.00 14.73
CA ILE A 41 -8.57 -11.40 16.12
C ILE A 41 -7.16 -11.97 16.23
N GLN A 42 -6.36 -11.41 17.12
CA GLN A 42 -5.12 -12.02 17.60
C GLN A 42 -5.49 -13.06 18.65
N GLY A 43 -5.51 -14.34 18.25
CA GLY A 43 -6.01 -15.45 19.05
C GLY A 43 -5.10 -15.94 20.18
N ARG A 44 -3.89 -15.38 20.32
CA ARG A 44 -2.93 -15.74 21.38
C ARG A 44 -2.94 -14.70 22.50
N ALA A 45 -2.69 -15.14 23.73
CA ALA A 45 -2.64 -14.24 24.89
C ALA A 45 -1.43 -13.28 24.81
N PRO A 46 -1.61 -11.97 25.04
CA PRO A 46 -2.88 -11.30 25.32
C PRO A 46 -3.73 -11.15 24.05
N ALA A 47 -4.97 -11.65 24.10
CA ALA A 47 -5.89 -11.54 22.99
C ALA A 47 -6.18 -10.07 22.66
N ALA A 48 -6.31 -9.77 21.37
CA ALA A 48 -6.60 -8.43 20.90
C ALA A 48 -7.46 -8.48 19.63
N ILE A 49 -8.25 -7.43 19.42
CA ILE A 49 -9.00 -7.22 18.19
C ILE A 49 -8.34 -6.06 17.45
N HIS A 50 -7.95 -6.28 16.21
CA HIS A 50 -7.35 -5.26 15.35
C HIS A 50 -8.37 -4.81 14.31
N ALA A 51 -8.41 -3.51 14.03
CA ALA A 51 -9.29 -2.93 13.02
C ALA A 51 -8.48 -2.10 12.02
N ALA A 52 -8.68 -2.38 10.73
CA ALA A 52 -8.26 -1.53 9.64
C ALA A 52 -9.38 -0.53 9.34
N THR A 53 -9.03 0.76 9.21
CA THR A 53 -9.99 1.83 9.00
C THR A 53 -9.50 2.83 7.95
N GLU A 54 -10.40 3.69 7.48
CA GLU A 54 -10.06 4.77 6.54
C GLU A 54 -9.06 5.80 7.11
N LYS A 55 -8.81 5.82 8.44
CA LYS A 55 -7.86 6.74 9.09
C LYS A 55 -6.73 6.05 9.87
N GLY A 56 -6.54 4.75 9.71
CA GLY A 56 -5.42 4.03 10.33
C GLY A 56 -5.76 2.66 10.90
N LEU A 57 -4.78 2.09 11.61
CA LEU A 57 -4.90 0.84 12.34
C LEU A 57 -5.21 1.11 13.81
N TYR A 58 -6.19 0.37 14.34
CA TYR A 58 -6.62 0.44 15.73
C TYR A 58 -6.56 -0.94 16.37
N VAL A 59 -6.36 -0.98 17.69
CA VAL A 59 -6.38 -2.20 18.49
C VAL A 59 -7.25 -2.00 19.73
N SER A 60 -8.04 -3.02 20.04
CA SER A 60 -8.71 -3.19 21.32
C SER A 60 -8.12 -4.39 22.07
N ARG A 61 -7.83 -4.18 23.36
CA ARG A 61 -7.30 -5.22 24.28
C ARG A 61 -8.28 -5.60 25.38
N ASP A 62 -9.49 -5.07 25.30
CA ASP A 62 -10.56 -5.20 26.29
C ASP A 62 -11.87 -5.66 25.63
N GLN A 63 -11.75 -6.54 24.63
CA GLN A 63 -12.86 -7.19 23.92
C GLN A 63 -13.76 -6.20 23.15
N GLY A 64 -13.15 -5.16 22.58
CA GLY A 64 -13.82 -4.19 21.72
C GLY A 64 -14.42 -2.99 22.46
N LYS A 65 -14.23 -2.87 23.77
CA LYS A 65 -14.77 -1.75 24.58
C LYS A 65 -14.05 -0.45 24.29
N THR A 66 -12.72 -0.46 24.30
CA THR A 66 -11.88 0.69 23.97
C THR A 66 -10.90 0.38 22.86
N TRP A 67 -10.66 1.38 22.02
CA TRP A 67 -9.80 1.28 20.85
C TRP A 67 -8.74 2.37 20.87
N THR A 68 -7.50 1.95 20.63
CA THR A 68 -6.36 2.86 20.54
C THR A 68 -5.68 2.68 19.19
N ILE A 69 -5.02 3.72 18.71
CA ILE A 69 -4.17 3.64 17.53
C ILE A 69 -3.06 2.62 17.77
N SER A 70 -2.87 1.70 16.83
CA SER A 70 -1.80 0.68 16.91
C SER A 70 -0.61 0.95 15.99
N TYR A 71 -0.70 1.93 15.07
CA TYR A 71 0.40 2.32 14.18
C TYR A 71 0.48 3.86 14.04
N PRO A 72 1.68 4.48 14.03
CA PRO A 72 1.82 5.93 14.21
C PRO A 72 1.26 6.77 13.05
N TYR A 73 1.02 6.18 11.87
CA TYR A 73 0.51 6.91 10.71
C TYR A 73 -1.02 6.88 10.63
N ARG A 74 -1.61 8.02 10.23
CA ARG A 74 -3.06 8.19 10.01
C ARG A 74 -3.40 8.09 8.52
N LEU A 75 -3.01 6.97 7.91
CA LEU A 75 -3.30 6.67 6.51
C LEU A 75 -4.34 5.54 6.42
N PRO A 76 -5.12 5.45 5.32
CA PRO A 76 -6.08 4.37 5.15
C PRO A 76 -5.43 2.99 5.26
N ALA A 77 -5.95 2.17 6.16
CA ALA A 77 -5.65 0.75 6.23
C ALA A 77 -6.78 -0.02 5.57
N THR A 78 -6.47 -0.74 4.50
CA THR A 78 -7.48 -1.34 3.62
C THR A 78 -7.85 -2.76 4.01
N THR A 79 -6.98 -3.45 4.75
CA THR A 79 -7.25 -4.79 5.26
C THR A 79 -6.44 -5.07 6.53
N VAL A 80 -6.98 -5.95 7.37
CA VAL A 80 -6.28 -6.63 8.47
C VAL A 80 -6.81 -8.05 8.55
N ALA A 81 -5.93 -9.03 8.67
CA ALA A 81 -6.28 -10.45 8.63
C ALA A 81 -5.39 -11.28 9.58
N SER A 82 -6.00 -12.29 10.20
CA SER A 82 -5.28 -13.32 10.96
C SER A 82 -4.93 -14.49 10.03
N THR A 83 -3.73 -15.04 10.17
CA THR A 83 -3.29 -16.25 9.46
C THR A 83 -3.27 -17.46 10.38
N PRO A 84 -3.35 -18.70 9.85
CA PRO A 84 -3.45 -19.91 10.67
C PRO A 84 -2.26 -20.16 11.61
N ASP A 85 -1.07 -19.67 11.25
CA ASP A 85 0.13 -19.71 12.10
C ASP A 85 0.08 -18.73 13.28
N GLY A 86 -0.95 -17.88 13.34
CA GLY A 86 -1.21 -16.91 14.41
C GLY A 86 -0.63 -15.52 14.14
N ALA A 87 -0.08 -15.26 12.96
CA ALA A 87 0.32 -13.91 12.57
C ALA A 87 -0.90 -13.03 12.29
N ILE A 88 -0.75 -11.72 12.49
CA ILE A 88 -1.69 -10.72 12.00
C ILE A 88 -0.99 -9.90 10.93
N TYR A 89 -1.63 -9.78 9.77
CA TYR A 89 -1.18 -8.93 8.68
C TYR A 89 -2.13 -7.75 8.50
N ALA A 90 -1.58 -6.58 8.17
CA ALA A 90 -2.36 -5.42 7.76
C ALA A 90 -1.73 -4.78 6.54
N PHE A 91 -2.55 -4.17 5.68
CA PHE A 91 -2.07 -3.32 4.60
C PHE A 91 -2.50 -1.88 4.83
N MET A 92 -1.54 -0.95 4.81
CA MET A 92 -1.76 0.48 4.91
C MET A 92 -1.28 1.18 3.65
N ALA A 93 -2.17 1.94 3.01
CA ALA A 93 -1.84 2.68 1.80
C ALA A 93 -0.64 3.62 2.06
N GLY A 94 0.42 3.45 1.26
CA GLY A 94 1.67 4.19 1.36
C GLY A 94 2.64 3.78 2.47
N LYS A 95 2.29 2.77 3.27
CA LYS A 95 3.22 2.10 4.21
C LYS A 95 3.40 0.62 3.89
N GLY A 96 2.48 0.05 3.12
CA GLY A 96 2.54 -1.31 2.63
C GLY A 96 2.05 -2.33 3.65
N LEU A 97 2.59 -3.55 3.53
CA LEU A 97 2.27 -4.69 4.37
C LEU A 97 3.01 -4.59 5.71
N LEU A 98 2.26 -4.80 6.78
CA LEU A 98 2.70 -4.82 8.17
C LEU A 98 2.34 -6.18 8.77
N ARG A 99 3.15 -6.65 9.74
CA ARG A 99 2.92 -7.93 10.44
C ARG A 99 3.09 -7.79 11.94
N ILE A 100 2.33 -8.56 12.70
CA ILE A 100 2.59 -8.92 14.09
C ILE A 100 2.73 -10.44 14.16
N GLN A 101 3.81 -10.97 14.75
CA GLN A 101 4.06 -12.40 14.91
C GLN A 101 4.26 -12.78 16.39
N GLY A 102 3.69 -13.91 16.81
CA GLY A 102 3.99 -14.50 18.12
C GLY A 102 3.58 -13.59 19.27
N GLU A 103 4.55 -13.19 20.10
CA GLU A 103 4.35 -12.33 21.27
C GLU A 103 4.54 -10.83 20.97
N GLU A 104 4.85 -10.48 19.72
CA GLU A 104 5.00 -9.09 19.30
C GLU A 104 3.70 -8.31 19.59
N ARG A 105 3.88 -7.07 20.06
CA ARG A 105 2.76 -6.15 20.34
C ARG A 105 2.70 -4.97 19.38
N MET A 106 3.73 -4.84 18.54
CA MET A 106 3.95 -3.73 17.62
C MET A 106 4.05 -4.26 16.19
N TRP A 107 3.56 -3.48 15.24
CA TRP A 107 3.66 -3.82 13.82
C TRP A 107 5.09 -3.71 13.30
N THR A 108 5.53 -4.75 12.61
CA THR A 108 6.77 -4.80 11.84
C THR A 108 6.45 -4.58 10.35
N PRO A 109 7.03 -3.54 9.70
CA PRO A 109 6.89 -3.37 8.26
C PRO A 109 7.57 -4.50 7.48
N ILE A 110 6.90 -5.01 6.45
CA ILE A 110 7.39 -6.09 5.59
C ILE A 110 7.79 -5.57 4.21
N SER A 111 6.85 -4.98 3.48
CA SER A 111 7.10 -4.49 2.13
C SER A 111 6.13 -3.39 1.74
N ASN A 112 6.55 -2.48 0.87
CA ASN A 112 5.70 -1.48 0.22
C ASN A 112 6.01 -1.45 -1.28
N LYS A 113 5.96 -2.61 -1.95
CA LYS A 113 6.35 -2.78 -3.36
C LYS A 113 5.19 -3.18 -4.27
N LEU A 114 3.97 -2.96 -3.82
CA LEU A 114 2.75 -3.31 -4.56
C LEU A 114 2.35 -2.26 -5.62
N GLY A 115 3.14 -1.18 -5.78
CA GLY A 115 2.82 -0.12 -6.73
C GLY A 115 1.56 0.63 -6.35
N ALA A 116 0.75 0.96 -7.36
CA ALA A 116 -0.54 1.64 -7.17
C ALA A 116 -1.64 0.68 -6.68
N GLN A 117 -1.28 -0.53 -6.22
CA GLN A 117 -2.22 -1.52 -5.70
C GLN A 117 -2.30 -1.45 -4.16
N VAL A 118 -3.49 -1.74 -3.65
CA VAL A 118 -3.74 -1.94 -2.22
C VAL A 118 -4.39 -3.29 -2.01
N LEU A 119 -4.03 -3.98 -0.93
CA LEU A 119 -4.69 -5.24 -0.57
C LEU A 119 -6.02 -4.96 0.12
N THR A 120 -7.11 -5.52 -0.39
CA THR A 120 -8.44 -5.46 0.22
C THR A 120 -8.71 -6.68 1.09
N HIS A 121 -8.14 -7.82 0.72
CA HIS A 121 -8.23 -9.07 1.48
C HIS A 121 -6.89 -9.80 1.47
N LEU A 122 -6.63 -10.57 2.52
CA LEU A 122 -5.43 -11.39 2.65
C LEU A 122 -5.79 -12.69 3.37
N SER A 123 -5.20 -13.79 2.90
CA SER A 123 -5.26 -15.10 3.53
C SER A 123 -3.86 -15.72 3.54
N GLY A 124 -3.57 -16.52 4.56
CA GLY A 124 -2.30 -17.25 4.69
C GLY A 124 -2.52 -18.76 4.65
N SER A 125 -1.51 -19.49 4.20
CA SER A 125 -1.55 -20.95 4.17
C SER A 125 -1.24 -21.56 5.54
N ALA A 126 -2.04 -22.56 5.95
CA ALA A 126 -1.79 -23.31 7.17
C ALA A 126 -0.62 -24.30 7.05
N THR A 127 -0.30 -24.74 5.83
CA THR A 127 0.74 -25.73 5.56
C THR A 127 2.06 -25.10 5.10
N ASN A 128 2.02 -23.82 4.68
CA ASN A 128 3.20 -23.06 4.29
C ASN A 128 3.09 -21.62 4.83
N PRO A 129 3.63 -21.33 6.03
CA PRO A 129 3.50 -20.01 6.67
C PRO A 129 4.07 -18.82 5.86
N GLY A 130 4.94 -19.08 4.87
CA GLY A 130 5.42 -18.04 3.94
C GLY A 130 4.48 -17.74 2.78
N GLN A 131 3.48 -18.60 2.55
CA GLN A 131 2.55 -18.46 1.44
C GLN A 131 1.34 -17.63 1.83
N LEU A 132 1.15 -16.51 1.13
CA LEU A 132 0.01 -15.62 1.27
C LEU A 132 -0.71 -15.47 -0.08
N ALA A 133 -2.03 -15.31 -0.04
CA ALA A 133 -2.84 -14.88 -1.17
C ALA A 133 -3.59 -13.60 -0.78
N GLY A 134 -3.67 -12.65 -1.71
CA GLY A 134 -4.36 -11.38 -1.49
C GLY A 134 -5.24 -11.02 -2.67
N LEU A 135 -6.32 -10.29 -2.38
CA LEU A 135 -7.10 -9.59 -3.39
C LEU A 135 -6.70 -8.12 -3.37
N ASN A 136 -6.44 -7.54 -4.54
CA ASN A 136 -6.25 -6.11 -4.66
C ASN A 136 -7.59 -5.36 -4.86
N GLN A 137 -7.55 -4.03 -4.95
CA GLN A 137 -8.76 -3.21 -5.17
C GLN A 137 -9.41 -3.41 -6.54
N PHE A 138 -8.73 -4.08 -7.47
CA PHE A 138 -9.19 -4.36 -8.83
C PHE A 138 -9.75 -5.78 -8.97
N GLY A 139 -9.85 -6.52 -7.87
CA GLY A 139 -10.37 -7.89 -7.86
C GLY A 139 -9.38 -8.94 -8.36
N ARG A 140 -8.10 -8.58 -8.56
CA ARG A 140 -7.06 -9.54 -8.96
C ARG A 140 -6.51 -10.27 -7.74
N ILE A 141 -6.28 -11.58 -7.91
CA ILE A 141 -5.59 -12.42 -6.93
C ILE A 141 -4.09 -12.31 -7.18
N ILE A 142 -3.34 -12.02 -6.12
CA ILE A 142 -1.88 -12.03 -6.12
C ILE A 142 -1.37 -12.92 -4.99
N VAL A 143 -0.21 -13.52 -5.19
CA VAL A 143 0.38 -14.47 -4.25
C VAL A 143 1.78 -14.06 -3.85
N SER A 144 2.15 -14.41 -2.62
CA SER A 144 3.50 -14.32 -2.09
C SER A 144 3.91 -15.68 -1.56
N ASN A 145 5.17 -16.05 -1.68
CA ASN A 145 5.75 -17.27 -1.10
C ASN A 145 6.84 -16.96 -0.06
N ASP A 146 6.99 -15.69 0.32
CA ASP A 146 8.06 -15.19 1.20
C ASP A 146 7.51 -14.28 2.32
N GLY A 147 6.30 -14.58 2.80
CA GLY A 147 5.67 -13.88 3.92
C GLY A 147 5.20 -12.46 3.58
N GLY A 148 4.99 -12.18 2.29
CA GLY A 148 4.51 -10.90 1.77
C GLY A 148 5.62 -9.91 1.41
N ALA A 149 6.88 -10.36 1.36
CA ALA A 149 8.01 -9.51 0.96
C ALA A 149 7.97 -9.18 -0.53
N ASN A 150 7.64 -10.18 -1.36
CA ASN A 150 7.41 -10.04 -2.79
C ASN A 150 6.05 -10.65 -3.17
N TRP A 151 5.42 -10.03 -4.16
CA TRP A 151 4.11 -10.43 -4.65
C TRP A 151 4.17 -10.62 -6.16
N GLN A 152 3.48 -11.65 -6.64
CA GLN A 152 3.37 -11.95 -8.06
C GLN A 152 1.91 -12.24 -8.40
N ARG A 153 1.53 -11.98 -9.65
CA ARG A 153 0.23 -12.41 -10.17
C ARG A 153 0.23 -13.93 -10.34
N LEU A 154 -0.95 -14.52 -10.45
CA LEU A 154 -1.03 -15.94 -10.78
C LEU A 154 -0.48 -16.18 -12.21
N PRO A 155 0.17 -17.33 -12.48
CA PRO A 155 0.67 -17.64 -13.83
C PRO A 155 -0.41 -17.54 -14.91
N SER A 156 -1.66 -17.90 -14.58
CA SER A 156 -2.83 -17.79 -15.47
C SER A 156 -3.16 -16.36 -15.89
N ASP A 157 -2.70 -15.36 -15.14
CA ASP A 157 -2.96 -13.96 -15.45
C ASP A 157 -1.97 -13.40 -16.47
N TYR A 158 -0.85 -14.09 -16.71
CA TYR A 158 0.16 -13.68 -17.68
C TYR A 158 -0.12 -14.31 -19.04
N LYS A 159 -0.25 -13.46 -20.07
CA LYS A 159 -0.28 -13.95 -21.45
C LYS A 159 1.14 -14.26 -21.93
N PRO A 160 1.36 -15.35 -22.68
CA PRO A 160 2.63 -15.58 -23.35
C PRO A 160 3.01 -14.39 -24.22
N LEU A 161 4.28 -13.95 -24.11
CA LEU A 161 4.77 -12.80 -24.88
C LEU A 161 4.99 -13.19 -26.34
N THR A 162 4.47 -12.37 -27.25
CA THR A 162 4.90 -12.35 -28.66
C THR A 162 6.35 -11.88 -28.76
N GLU A 163 7.01 -12.05 -29.92
CA GLU A 163 8.37 -11.52 -30.11
C GLU A 163 8.43 -9.99 -29.93
N ALA A 164 7.42 -9.27 -30.41
CA ALA A 164 7.24 -7.84 -30.14
C ALA A 164 7.13 -7.55 -28.63
N GLY A 165 6.31 -8.32 -27.90
CA GLY A 165 6.18 -8.19 -26.45
C GLY A 165 7.48 -8.49 -25.69
N LYS A 166 8.31 -9.42 -26.17
CA LYS A 166 9.64 -9.70 -25.59
C LYS A 166 10.60 -8.53 -25.77
N ARG A 167 10.66 -7.94 -26.98
CA ARG A 167 11.44 -6.73 -27.24
C ARG A 167 10.94 -5.55 -26.42
N GLY A 168 9.62 -5.35 -26.38
CA GLY A 168 8.96 -4.33 -25.56
C GLY A 168 9.27 -4.47 -24.07
N LYS A 169 9.23 -5.69 -23.51
CA LYS A 169 9.57 -5.95 -22.10
C LYS A 169 10.98 -5.49 -21.75
N LYS A 170 11.96 -5.73 -22.64
CA LYS A 170 13.34 -5.29 -22.45
C LYS A 170 13.42 -3.78 -22.35
N ILE A 171 12.77 -3.07 -23.27
CA ILE A 171 12.73 -1.59 -23.29
C ILE A 171 12.01 -1.07 -22.04
N PHE A 172 10.86 -1.67 -21.69
CA PHE A 172 10.07 -1.29 -20.52
C PHE A 172 10.89 -1.38 -19.23
N THR A 173 11.61 -2.48 -19.05
CA THR A 173 12.45 -2.72 -17.86
C THR A 173 13.53 -1.65 -17.73
N GLN A 174 14.11 -1.22 -18.85
CA GLN A 174 15.20 -0.24 -18.88
C GLN A 174 14.72 1.21 -18.71
N ARG A 175 13.54 1.53 -19.25
CA ARG A 175 13.10 2.93 -19.43
C ARG A 175 11.86 3.30 -18.64
N CYS A 176 10.89 2.39 -18.53
CA CYS A 176 9.55 2.71 -18.02
C CYS A 176 9.33 2.23 -16.58
N GLN A 177 9.92 1.10 -16.22
CA GLN A 177 9.66 0.40 -14.96
C GLN A 177 9.99 1.23 -13.71
N SER A 178 11.03 2.08 -13.76
CA SER A 178 11.42 2.91 -12.61
C SER A 178 10.30 3.86 -12.17
N CYS A 179 9.42 4.25 -13.08
CA CYS A 179 8.26 5.09 -12.80
C CYS A 179 6.98 4.25 -12.69
N HIS A 180 6.72 3.37 -13.67
CA HIS A 180 5.47 2.61 -13.77
C HIS A 180 5.44 1.31 -12.97
N GLY A 181 6.48 1.02 -12.18
CA GLY A 181 6.57 -0.18 -11.36
C GLY A 181 6.87 -1.46 -12.15
N VAL A 182 7.35 -2.47 -11.43
CA VAL A 182 7.57 -3.83 -11.96
C VAL A 182 6.26 -4.36 -12.52
N ASP A 183 6.28 -4.96 -13.72
CA ASP A 183 5.06 -5.44 -14.40
C ASP A 183 3.97 -4.36 -14.58
N GLY A 184 4.33 -3.07 -14.61
CA GLY A 184 3.40 -1.98 -14.89
C GLY A 184 2.38 -1.74 -13.78
N VAL A 185 2.66 -2.09 -12.53
CA VAL A 185 1.73 -1.95 -11.39
C VAL A 185 1.51 -0.50 -10.92
N GLY A 186 2.18 0.47 -11.53
CA GLY A 186 2.13 1.87 -11.20
C GLY A 186 3.08 2.26 -10.06
N GLU A 187 3.18 3.57 -9.86
CA GLU A 187 3.96 4.13 -8.77
C GLU A 187 3.39 3.74 -7.42
N THR A 188 4.28 3.35 -6.50
CA THR A 188 3.89 3.03 -5.12
C THR A 188 3.28 4.25 -4.46
N PHE A 189 2.12 4.08 -3.80
CA PHE A 189 1.53 5.16 -3.03
C PHE A 189 2.53 5.71 -2.01
N THR A 190 2.63 7.04 -1.96
CA THR A 190 3.39 7.75 -0.94
C THR A 190 2.45 8.64 -0.15
N THR A 191 2.89 9.13 1.02
CA THR A 191 2.10 10.12 1.75
C THR A 191 1.80 11.34 0.85
N GLN A 192 2.78 11.82 0.08
CA GLN A 192 2.58 12.93 -0.85
C GLN A 192 1.51 12.60 -1.89
N ALA A 193 1.58 11.44 -2.56
CA ALA A 193 0.60 11.03 -3.55
C ALA A 193 -0.83 10.89 -2.98
N LEU A 194 -0.96 10.62 -1.67
CA LEU A 194 -2.24 10.47 -0.99
C LEU A 194 -2.79 11.79 -0.44
N THR A 195 -1.95 12.80 -0.21
CA THR A 195 -2.37 14.06 0.44
C THR A 195 -2.34 15.28 -0.47
N ASP A 196 -1.53 15.26 -1.53
CA ASP A 196 -1.42 16.34 -2.50
C ASP A 196 -2.27 16.06 -3.74
N LYS A 197 -3.32 16.86 -3.93
CA LYS A 197 -4.26 16.72 -5.07
C LYS A 197 -3.63 17.03 -6.42
N ASN A 198 -2.49 17.72 -6.44
CA ASN A 198 -1.78 18.08 -7.67
C ASN A 198 -0.69 17.04 -8.03
N TYR A 199 -0.46 16.05 -7.17
CA TYR A 199 0.52 15.00 -7.44
C TYR A 199 0.03 14.08 -8.56
N ILE A 200 0.82 13.99 -9.64
CA ILE A 200 0.54 13.09 -10.77
C ILE A 200 1.43 11.86 -10.63
N SER A 201 0.88 10.79 -10.06
CA SER A 201 1.55 9.50 -9.99
C SER A 201 1.73 8.90 -11.37
N ALA A 202 2.82 8.16 -11.58
CA ALA A 202 2.93 7.33 -12.76
C ALA A 202 1.85 6.23 -12.67
N PRO A 203 0.88 6.19 -13.60
CA PRO A 203 -0.24 5.27 -13.51
C PRO A 203 0.24 3.84 -13.70
N ALA A 204 -0.54 2.89 -13.18
CA ALA A 204 -0.40 1.51 -13.60
C ALA A 204 -0.66 1.42 -15.11
N LEU A 205 0.15 0.61 -15.78
CA LEU A 205 0.06 0.30 -17.20
C LEU A 205 -0.47 -1.11 -17.43
N ASP A 206 -0.68 -1.90 -16.38
CA ASP A 206 -1.54 -3.06 -16.47
C ASP A 206 -3.04 -2.64 -16.60
N ASP A 207 -3.97 -3.60 -16.54
CA ASP A 207 -5.40 -3.30 -16.70
C ASP A 207 -6.05 -2.65 -15.47
N SER A 208 -5.27 -2.36 -14.43
CA SER A 208 -5.80 -1.83 -13.18
C SER A 208 -6.08 -0.33 -13.22
N ALA A 209 -5.51 0.38 -14.19
CA ALA A 209 -5.69 1.84 -14.31
C ALA A 209 -6.14 2.23 -15.72
N HIS A 210 -5.78 3.44 -16.15
CA HIS A 210 -6.44 4.13 -17.26
C HIS A 210 -5.97 3.69 -18.66
N ALA A 211 -4.81 3.02 -18.78
CA ALA A 211 -4.13 2.82 -20.06
C ALA A 211 -5.01 2.14 -21.14
N TRP A 212 -5.79 1.13 -20.76
CA TRP A 212 -6.65 0.37 -21.68
C TRP A 212 -7.84 1.19 -22.25
N HIS A 213 -8.17 2.36 -21.70
CA HIS A 213 -9.15 3.27 -22.30
C HIS A 213 -8.65 3.97 -23.57
N HIS A 214 -7.37 3.82 -23.90
CA HIS A 214 -6.74 4.44 -25.07
C HIS A 214 -6.50 3.44 -26.20
N THR A 215 -6.46 3.95 -27.44
CA THR A 215 -6.04 3.17 -28.61
C THR A 215 -4.54 2.90 -28.59
N ASP A 216 -4.09 1.91 -29.35
CA ASP A 216 -2.66 1.61 -29.51
C ASP A 216 -1.89 2.85 -30.01
N ASP A 217 -2.42 3.58 -31.00
CA ASP A 217 -1.78 4.79 -31.53
C ASP A 217 -1.71 5.93 -30.51
N ALA A 218 -2.72 6.07 -29.64
CA ALA A 218 -2.66 7.05 -28.55
C ALA A 218 -1.57 6.70 -27.54
N LEU A 219 -1.42 5.41 -27.20
CA LEU A 219 -0.36 4.94 -26.30
C LEU A 219 1.02 5.13 -26.93
N VAL A 220 1.20 4.77 -28.21
CA VAL A 220 2.43 5.03 -28.98
C VAL A 220 2.78 6.51 -28.95
N LYS A 221 1.79 7.39 -29.22
CA LYS A 221 2.00 8.84 -29.19
C LYS A 221 2.45 9.31 -27.81
N THR A 222 1.82 8.85 -26.72
CA THR A 222 2.24 9.22 -25.36
C THR A 222 3.65 8.72 -25.02
N ILE A 223 4.05 7.55 -25.49
CA ILE A 223 5.41 7.04 -25.31
C ILE A 223 6.42 7.95 -26.03
N LEU A 224 6.14 8.31 -27.28
CA LEU A 224 7.07 9.09 -28.11
C LEU A 224 7.16 10.56 -27.68
N ASP A 225 6.01 11.18 -27.40
CA ASP A 225 5.89 12.62 -27.19
C ASP A 225 5.80 13.03 -25.71
N GLY A 226 5.61 12.06 -24.80
CA GLY A 226 5.39 12.31 -23.38
C GLY A 226 3.94 12.70 -23.04
N SER A 227 3.71 13.07 -21.77
CA SER A 227 2.41 13.52 -21.30
C SER A 227 2.30 15.04 -21.31
N PRO A 228 1.21 15.63 -21.85
CA PRO A 228 0.99 17.07 -21.76
C PRO A 228 0.60 17.53 -20.34
N ARG A 229 0.30 16.58 -19.43
CA ARG A 229 -0.14 16.90 -18.06
C ARG A 229 1.01 16.98 -17.06
N THR A 230 2.17 16.42 -17.39
CA THR A 230 3.32 16.36 -16.48
C THR A 230 4.61 16.12 -17.25
N GLU A 231 5.68 16.78 -16.83
CA GLU A 231 7.03 16.54 -17.35
C GLU A 231 7.62 15.20 -16.89
N LYS A 232 7.04 14.57 -15.84
CA LYS A 232 7.49 13.27 -15.31
C LYS A 232 7.42 12.17 -16.37
N MET A 233 6.39 12.21 -17.22
CA MET A 233 6.28 11.34 -18.39
C MET A 233 6.87 12.06 -19.60
N ARG A 234 8.19 11.93 -19.76
CA ARG A 234 8.97 12.59 -20.80
C ARG A 234 8.79 11.94 -22.18
N ALA A 235 9.18 12.70 -23.22
CA ALA A 235 9.19 12.27 -24.61
C ALA A 235 10.37 11.34 -24.89
N TRP A 236 10.12 10.03 -25.04
CA TRP A 236 11.19 9.05 -25.24
C TRP A 236 11.78 9.06 -26.65
N LYS A 237 11.10 9.67 -27.63
CA LYS A 237 11.60 9.82 -28.99
C LYS A 237 12.95 10.54 -29.02
N LYS A 238 13.15 11.54 -28.16
CA LYS A 238 14.40 12.28 -28.04
C LYS A 238 15.54 11.46 -27.43
N GLU A 239 15.22 10.34 -26.78
CA GLU A 239 16.16 9.40 -26.18
C GLU A 239 16.34 8.13 -27.04
N GLY A 240 15.95 8.19 -28.32
CA GLY A 240 16.17 7.13 -29.29
C GLY A 240 15.13 6.01 -29.30
N VAL A 241 13.96 6.18 -28.67
CA VAL A 241 12.83 5.25 -28.86
C VAL A 241 12.17 5.53 -30.21
N THR A 242 12.17 4.54 -31.09
CA THR A 242 11.50 4.60 -32.40
C THR A 242 10.01 4.31 -32.30
N GLU A 243 9.26 4.52 -33.39
CA GLU A 243 7.85 4.12 -33.43
C GLU A 243 7.67 2.60 -33.31
N GLU A 244 8.58 1.80 -33.88
CA GLU A 244 8.57 0.34 -33.73
C GLU A 244 8.80 -0.06 -32.27
N ASP A 245 9.77 0.55 -31.59
CA ASP A 245 10.01 0.34 -30.16
C ASP A 245 8.76 0.69 -29.32
N ALA A 246 8.07 1.78 -29.67
CA ALA A 246 6.84 2.18 -29.00
C ALA A 246 5.70 1.18 -29.23
N ARG A 247 5.58 0.61 -30.44
CA ARG A 247 4.61 -0.46 -30.73
C ARG A 247 4.95 -1.75 -30.00
N ASP A 248 6.23 -2.12 -29.90
CA ASP A 248 6.69 -3.26 -29.10
C ASP A 248 6.40 -3.05 -27.61
N LEU A 249 6.64 -1.84 -27.09
CA LEU A 249 6.25 -1.44 -25.73
C LEU A 249 4.74 -1.60 -25.50
N VAL A 250 3.90 -1.13 -26.44
CA VAL A 250 2.44 -1.32 -26.36
C VAL A 250 2.07 -2.80 -26.39
N ALA A 251 2.73 -3.63 -27.20
CA ALA A 251 2.52 -5.07 -27.20
C ALA A 251 2.84 -5.71 -25.84
N TYR A 252 3.93 -5.27 -25.18
CA TYR A 252 4.24 -5.70 -23.82
C TYR A 252 3.19 -5.21 -22.80
N ILE A 253 2.83 -3.92 -22.82
CA ILE A 253 1.82 -3.34 -21.93
C ILE A 253 0.50 -4.12 -22.01
N LYS A 254 0.04 -4.44 -23.22
CA LYS A 254 -1.18 -5.23 -23.46
C LYS A 254 -1.08 -6.66 -22.96
N SER A 255 0.12 -7.25 -22.90
CA SER A 255 0.31 -8.58 -22.31
C SER A 255 0.03 -8.61 -20.80
N LEU A 256 0.07 -7.45 -20.14
CA LEU A 256 -0.24 -7.28 -18.72
C LEU A 256 -1.75 -7.20 -18.46
N TRP A 257 -2.57 -7.12 -19.51
CA TRP A 257 -4.02 -6.94 -19.42
C TRP A 257 -4.76 -8.27 -19.48
N GLY A 258 -5.80 -8.38 -18.67
CA GLY A 258 -6.80 -9.43 -18.72
C GLY A 258 -7.70 -9.29 -19.96
N GLN A 259 -8.45 -10.35 -20.23
CA GLN A 259 -9.23 -10.47 -21.47
C GLN A 259 -10.23 -9.32 -21.66
N ARG A 260 -10.95 -8.92 -20.59
CA ARG A 260 -11.90 -7.80 -20.64
C ARG A 260 -11.26 -6.51 -21.13
N ALA A 261 -10.09 -6.14 -20.60
CA ALA A 261 -9.44 -4.88 -20.98
C ALA A 261 -8.95 -4.90 -22.44
N LEU A 262 -8.55 -6.07 -22.95
CA LEU A 262 -8.20 -6.24 -24.36
C LEU A 262 -9.42 -6.13 -25.27
N ASP A 263 -10.52 -6.81 -24.92
CA ASP A 263 -11.75 -6.80 -25.72
C ASP A 263 -12.39 -5.39 -25.76
N CYS A 264 -12.23 -4.65 -24.67
CA CYS A 264 -12.85 -3.36 -24.45
C CYS A 264 -11.90 -2.17 -24.61
N GLN A 265 -10.75 -2.37 -25.23
CA GLN A 265 -9.74 -1.31 -25.37
C GLN A 265 -10.27 -0.10 -26.15
N GLY A 266 -9.83 1.09 -25.75
CA GLY A 266 -10.07 2.32 -26.50
C GLY A 266 -11.54 2.71 -26.47
N PRO A 267 -12.11 3.28 -27.53
CA PRO A 267 -13.53 3.68 -27.58
C PRO A 267 -14.54 2.56 -27.23
N LYS A 268 -14.14 1.28 -27.36
CA LYS A 268 -14.98 0.12 -27.04
C LYS A 268 -15.40 0.05 -25.57
N HIS A 269 -14.64 0.64 -24.65
CA HIS A 269 -14.94 0.56 -23.21
C HIS A 269 -16.31 1.14 -22.85
N MET A 270 -16.79 2.12 -23.62
CA MET A 270 -18.09 2.77 -23.41
C MET A 270 -19.29 1.84 -23.69
N GLN A 271 -19.04 0.69 -24.30
CA GLN A 271 -20.04 -0.31 -24.66
C GLN A 271 -19.75 -1.68 -24.01
N CYS A 272 -18.69 -1.77 -23.20
CA CYS A 272 -18.22 -3.01 -22.60
C CYS A 272 -19.09 -3.43 -21.42
N GLY A 273 -19.72 -4.62 -21.50
CA GLY A 273 -20.56 -5.16 -20.43
C GLY A 273 -21.97 -4.59 -20.37
N LYS A 274 -22.45 -3.99 -21.48
CA LYS A 274 -23.89 -3.90 -21.78
C LYS A 274 -24.38 -5.23 -22.34
#